data_AF-A0A378N871-F1
#
_entry.id   AF-A0A378N871-F1
#
_cell.length_a   1.000
_cell.length_b   1.000
_cell.length_c   1.000
_cell.angle_alpha   90.00
_cell.angle_beta   90.00
_cell.angle_gamma   90.00
#
_symmetry.space_group_name_H-M   'P 1'
#
loop_
_entity.id
_entity.type
_entity.pdbx_description
1 polymer ?
#
loop_
_entity_poly.entity_id
_entity_poly.type
_entity_poly.pdbx_seq_one_letter_code
_entity_poly.pdbx_strand_id
1 'polypeptide(L)' 'MKPTNKADFQRVINAAGYSMKGLKAAYINEAAFRQEIWCATILFPLGLILGETNIEKALLVGTVLLVLVTETTQ' A
#
# COMPACT_ATOMS: atom_id res chain seq x y z
N MET A 1 32.41 -20.87 -6.40
CA MET A 1 31.60 -20.42 -5.25
C MET A 1 30.16 -20.26 -5.73
N LYS A 2 29.21 -21.09 -5.24
CA LYS A 2 27.79 -20.92 -5.55
C LYS A 2 27.30 -19.66 -4.81
N PRO A 3 26.65 -18.69 -5.48
CA PRO A 3 26.07 -17.55 -4.78
C PRO A 3 25.00 -18.11 -3.85
N THR A 4 25.27 -18.03 -2.55
CA THR A 4 24.32 -18.48 -1.54
C THR A 4 23.22 -17.44 -1.54
N ASN A 5 22.06 -17.80 -2.08
CA ASN A 5 20.90 -16.95 -2.27
C ASN A 5 20.21 -16.67 -0.92
N LYS A 6 20.97 -16.17 0.06
CA LYS A 6 20.36 -15.50 1.21
C LYS A 6 19.80 -14.21 0.63
N ALA A 7 18.48 -14.08 0.57
CA ALA A 7 17.87 -12.77 0.44
C ALA A 7 18.44 -11.94 1.61
N ASP A 8 19.47 -11.14 1.33
CA ASP A 8 20.13 -10.34 2.35
C ASP A 8 19.03 -9.49 2.97
N PHE A 9 18.72 -9.74 4.24
CA PHE A 9 17.70 -9.02 4.98
C PHE A 9 17.95 -7.50 4.88
N GLN A 10 19.23 -7.11 4.77
CA GLN A 10 19.68 -5.76 4.46
C GLN A 10 19.11 -5.19 3.15
N ARG A 11 19.00 -5.99 2.07
CA ARG A 11 18.38 -5.57 0.79
C ARG A 11 16.89 -5.32 0.95
N VAL A 12 16.20 -6.15 1.73
CA VAL A 12 14.76 -5.96 2.03
C VAL A 12 14.55 -4.67 2.82
N ILE A 13 15.36 -4.41 3.84
CA ILE A 13 15.33 -3.17 4.62
C ILE A 13 15.61 -1.95 3.72
N ASN A 14 16.64 -2.04 2.88
CA ASN A 14 16.98 -0.95 1.95
C ASN A 14 15.83 -0.70 0.97
N ALA A 15 15.23 -1.76 0.39
CA ALA A 15 14.09 -1.65 -0.52
C ALA A 15 12.85 -1.04 0.16
N ALA A 16 12.56 -1.41 1.40
CA ALA A 16 11.51 -0.78 2.20
C ALA A 16 11.80 0.71 2.43
N GLY A 17 13.05 1.07 2.70
CA GLY A 17 13.48 2.47 2.84
C GLY A 17 13.28 3.29 1.57
N TYR A 18 13.59 2.74 0.39
CA TYR A 18 13.30 3.41 -0.90
C TYR A 18 11.80 3.51 -1.17
N SER A 19 11.04 2.46 -0.86
CA SER A 19 9.57 2.45 -1.01
C SER A 19 8.92 3.54 -0.17
N MET A 20 9.36 3.69 1.09
CA MET A 20 8.86 4.73 1.99
C MET A 20 9.21 6.14 1.51
N LYS A 21 10.40 6.34 0.90
CA LYS A 21 10.77 7.62 0.29
C LYS A 21 9.87 7.98 -0.89
N GLY A 22 9.55 7.00 -1.74
CA GLY A 22 8.61 7.18 -2.85
C GLY A 22 7.21 7.55 -2.36
N LEU A 23 6.69 6.82 -1.37
CA LEU A 23 5.38 7.08 -0.77
C LEU A 23 5.29 8.48 -0.14
N LYS A 24 6.35 8.91 0.56
CA LYS A 24 6.43 10.25 1.15
C LYS A 24 6.46 11.35 0.07
N ALA A 25 7.16 11.11 -1.04
CA ALA A 25 7.21 12.04 -2.14
C ALA A 25 5.83 12.18 -2.82
N ALA A 26 5.13 11.07 -3.08
CA ALA A 26 3.78 11.08 -3.63
C ALA A 26 2.81 11.87 -2.71
N TYR A 27 2.85 11.61 -1.40
CA TYR A 27 2.02 12.33 -0.42
C TYR A 27 2.22 13.85 -0.41
N ILE A 28 3.45 14.32 -0.60
CA ILE A 28 3.74 15.76 -0.55
C ILE A 28 3.40 16.44 -1.88
N ASN A 29 3.74 15.81 -3.01
CA ASN A 29 3.64 16.43 -4.33
C ASN A 29 2.25 16.29 -4.95
N GLU A 30 1.51 15.23 -4.62
CA GLU A 30 0.23 14.91 -5.26
C GLU A 30 -0.94 15.15 -4.31
N ALA A 31 -1.73 16.19 -4.60
CA ALA A 31 -2.92 16.50 -3.84
C ALA A 31 -3.99 15.40 -3.94
N ALA A 32 -4.12 14.76 -5.11
CA ALA A 32 -5.03 13.65 -5.36
C ALA A 32 -4.67 12.43 -4.49
N PHE A 33 -3.39 12.03 -4.48
CA PHE A 33 -2.90 10.94 -3.65
C PHE A 33 -3.18 11.17 -2.15
N ARG A 34 -3.05 12.41 -1.65
CA ARG A 34 -3.45 12.69 -0.26
C ARG A 34 -4.92 12.43 -0.02
N GLN A 35 -5.81 12.94 -0.88
CA GLN A 35 -7.25 12.74 -0.73
C GLN A 35 -7.59 11.25 -0.70
N GLU A 36 -6.94 10.48 -1.56
CA GLU A 36 -7.09 9.05 -1.62
C GLU A 36 -6.63 8.34 -0.35
N ILE A 37 -5.49 8.73 0.24
CA ILE A 37 -5.04 8.22 1.55
C ILE A 37 -6.08 8.50 2.64
N TRP A 38 -6.67 9.71 2.66
CA TRP A 38 -7.73 10.04 3.62
C TRP A 38 -8.96 9.17 3.41
N CYS A 39 -9.40 8.98 2.17
CA CYS A 39 -10.50 8.08 1.82
C CYS A 39 -10.19 6.64 2.24
N ALA A 40 -9.00 6.14 1.93
CA ALA A 40 -8.57 4.79 2.30
C ALA A 40 -8.52 4.61 3.82
N THR A 41 -8.09 5.62 4.57
CA THR A 41 -8.07 5.59 6.04
C THR A 41 -9.47 5.41 6.64
N ILE A 42 -10.52 5.88 5.96
CA ILE A 42 -11.92 5.73 6.39
C ILE A 42 -12.52 4.44 5.82
N LEU A 43 -12.30 4.15 4.53
CA LEU A 43 -12.87 3.00 3.84
C LEU A 43 -12.26 1.67 4.29
N PHE A 44 -10.99 1.65 4.70
CA PHE A 44 -10.34 0.45 5.21
C PHE A 44 -10.99 -0.09 6.49
N PRO A 45 -11.15 0.69 7.58
CA PRO A 45 -11.87 0.20 8.76
C PRO A 45 -13.35 -0.07 8.46
N LEU A 46 -14.00 0.74 7.60
CA LEU A 46 -15.37 0.44 7.16
C LEU A 46 -15.47 -0.90 6.44
N GLY A 47 -14.53 -1.23 5.57
CA GLY A 47 -14.49 -2.51 4.86
C GLY A 47 -14.32 -3.71 5.79
N LEU A 48 -13.56 -3.53 6.89
CA LEU A 48 -13.38 -4.55 7.91
C LEU A 48 -14.61 -4.72 8.82
N ILE A 49 -15.35 -3.65 9.07
CA ILE A 49 -16.56 -3.64 9.92
C ILE A 49 -17.78 -4.14 9.13
N LEU A 50 -17.94 -3.71 7.87
CA LEU A 50 -19.12 -4.00 7.04
C LEU A 50 -19.08 -5.38 6.38
N GLY A 51 -17.90 -5.95 6.15
CA GLY A 51 -17.80 -7.31 5.62
C GLY A 51 -18.28 -8.32 6.67
N GLU A 52 -19.27 -9.14 6.33
CA GLU A 52 -19.74 -10.22 7.21
C GLU A 52 -18.85 -11.45 7.06
N THR A 53 -18.34 -11.68 5.84
CA THR A 53 -17.45 -12.80 5.54
C THR A 53 -16.00 -12.37 5.33
N ASN A 54 -15.05 -13.30 5.51
CA ASN A 54 -13.63 -13.05 5.24
C ASN A 54 -13.36 -12.67 3.78
N ILE A 55 -14.18 -13.17 2.85
CA ILE A 55 -14.09 -12.86 1.42
C ILE A 55 -14.54 -11.43 1.16
N GLU A 56 -15.66 -10.99 1.72
CA GLU A 56 -16.14 -9.61 1.59
C GLU A 56 -15.14 -8.62 2.15
N LYS A 57 -14.56 -8.90 3.33
CA LYS A 57 -13.50 -8.05 3.91
C LYS A 57 -12.29 -7.95 2.98
N ALA A 58 -11.84 -9.08 2.42
CA ALA A 58 -10.73 -9.11 1.49
C ALA A 58 -11.03 -8.33 0.20
N LEU A 59 -12.26 -8.40 -0.30
CA LEU A 59 -12.70 -7.63 -1.46
C LEU A 59 -12.77 -6.13 -1.17
N LEU A 60 -13.41 -5.74 -0.07
CA LEU A 60 -13.56 -4.33 0.32
C LEU A 60 -12.20 -3.68 0.57
N VAL A 61 -11.33 -4.32 1.35
CA VAL A 61 -9.97 -3.85 1.59
C VAL A 61 -9.13 -3.90 0.31
N GLY A 62 -9.26 -4.98 -0.47
CA GLY A 62 -8.54 -5.15 -1.73
C GLY A 62 -8.84 -4.04 -2.73
N THR A 63 -10.11 -3.65 -2.88
CA THR A 63 -10.52 -2.54 -3.74
C THR A 63 -9.91 -1.21 -3.27
N VAL A 64 -9.92 -0.93 -1.97
CA VAL A 64 -9.31 0.30 -1.41
C VAL A 64 -7.81 0.37 -1.71
N LEU A 65 -7.11 -0.76 -1.60
CA LEU A 65 -5.68 -0.86 -1.92
C LEU A 65 -5.40 -0.74 -3.43
N LEU A 66 -6.26 -1.30 -4.27
CA LEU A 66 -6.11 -1.20 -5.72
C LEU A 66 -6.23 0.24 -6.20
N VAL A 67 -7.21 0.98 -5.67
CA VAL A 67 -7.43 2.39 -6.00
C VAL A 67 -6.14 3.20 -5.70
N LEU A 68 -5.59 3.05 -4.48
CA LEU A 68 -4.32 3.69 -4.08
C LEU A 68 -3.15 3.43 -5.03
N VAL A 69 -3.04 2.21 -5.56
CA VAL A 69 -1.97 1.84 -6.49
C VAL A 69 -2.22 2.46 -7.87
N THR A 70 -3.47 2.52 -8.34
CA THR A 70 -3.78 3.00 -9.69
C THR A 70 -3.46 4.48 -9.88
N GLU A 71 -3.76 5.34 -8.91
CA GLU A 71 -3.55 6.80 -9.07
C GLU A 71 -2.08 7.19 -8.96
N THR A 72 -1.28 6.46 -8.17
CA THR A 72 0.18 6.69 -8.04
C THR A 72 0.95 6.46 -9.37
N THR A 73 0.28 5.94 -10.40
CA THR A 73 0.88 5.64 -11.72
C THR A 73 0.64 6.75 -12.76
N GLN A 74 -0.16 7.78 -12.44
CA GLN A 74 -0.57 8.83 -13.37
C GLN A 74 0.12 10.17 -13.07
#